data_AF-A0A3S3N2P4-F1
#
_entry.id   AF-A0A3S3N2P4-F1
#
_cell.length_a   1.000
_cell.length_b   1.000
_cell.length_c   1.000
_cell.angle_alpha   90.00
_cell.angle_beta   90.00
_cell.angle_gamma   90.00
#
_symmetry.space_group_name_H-M   'P 1'
#
loop_
_entity.id
_entity.type
_entity.pdbx_description
1 polymer ?
#
loop_
_entity_poly.entity_id
_entity_poly.type
_entity_poly.pdbx_seq_one_letter_code
_entity_poly.pdbx_strand_id
1 'polypeptide(L)'
;MGSEGVKELLSIAPVQTKIKDSLETVVGECYTPKSNDHRIKPVLVCPPAPKKQPPIKRKLMPPQQGFFIVPCDLSSIFIPIPTPPMKKIRAG
;
A
#
# COMPACT_ATOMS: atom_id res chain seq x y z
N MET A 1 9.44 44.79 6.32
CA MET A 1 8.40 44.46 5.32
C MET A 1 8.81 43.17 4.62
N GLY A 2 7.93 42.15 4.60
CA GLY A 2 8.01 41.02 3.67
C GLY A 2 8.49 39.67 4.23
N SER A 3 7.57 38.73 4.40
CA SER A 3 7.74 37.27 4.26
C SER A 3 6.33 36.67 4.31
N GLU A 4 5.58 36.76 3.21
CA GLU A 4 5.52 35.76 2.12
C GLU A 4 5.05 34.37 2.57
N GLY A 5 3.77 34.09 2.24
CA GLY A 5 3.41 32.85 1.56
C GLY A 5 3.11 31.63 2.42
N VAL A 6 2.06 31.70 3.26
CA VAL A 6 1.34 30.47 3.65
C VAL A 6 0.67 29.90 2.39
N LYS A 7 1.30 28.88 1.79
CA LYS A 7 0.70 28.11 0.70
C LYS A 7 -0.50 27.34 1.24
N GLU A 8 -1.66 27.96 1.09
CA GLU A 8 -2.97 27.43 1.41
C GLU A 8 -3.18 26.13 0.61
N LEU A 9 -3.30 25.01 1.31
CA LEU A 9 -3.53 23.72 0.68
C LEU A 9 -4.98 23.65 0.26
N LEU A 10 -5.21 23.62 -1.06
CA LEU A 10 -6.53 23.50 -1.65
C LEU A 10 -7.20 22.19 -1.19
N SER A 11 -8.33 22.33 -0.51
CA SER A 11 -9.17 21.22 -0.06
C SER A 11 -9.90 20.59 -1.24
N ILE A 12 -9.69 19.30 -1.48
CA ILE A 12 -10.34 18.55 -2.58
C ILE A 12 -11.61 17.92 -2.04
N ALA A 13 -12.76 18.25 -2.65
CA ALA A 13 -14.05 17.66 -2.31
C ALA A 13 -14.23 16.27 -2.94
N PRO A 14 -14.89 15.32 -2.26
CA PRO A 14 -15.14 13.99 -2.80
C PRO A 14 -16.17 14.01 -3.93
N VAL A 15 -15.89 13.26 -5.00
CA VAL A 15 -16.76 13.12 -6.17
C VAL A 15 -17.89 12.15 -5.89
N GLN A 16 -19.13 12.57 -6.16
CA GLN A 16 -20.30 11.71 -6.06
C GLN A 16 -20.48 10.90 -7.35
N THR A 17 -20.54 9.57 -7.23
CA THR A 17 -20.89 8.66 -8.34
C THR A 17 -22.33 8.19 -8.19
N LYS A 18 -23.05 8.08 -9.31
CA LYS A 18 -24.41 7.51 -9.36
C LYS A 18 -24.30 6.05 -9.76
N ILE A 19 -24.66 5.14 -8.85
CA ILE A 19 -24.88 3.73 -9.17
C ILE A 19 -26.34 3.61 -9.63
N LYS A 20 -26.55 3.10 -10.85
CA LYS A 20 -27.88 2.80 -11.40
C LYS A 20 -28.11 1.31 -11.25
N ASP A 21 -28.76 0.93 -10.15
CA ASP A 21 -29.21 -0.44 -9.94
C ASP A 21 -30.46 -0.69 -10.78
N SER A 22 -30.29 -1.19 -12.01
CA SER A 22 -31.38 -1.82 -12.76
C SER A 22 -31.40 -3.31 -12.42
N LEU A 23 -32.17 -3.66 -11.38
CA LEU A 23 -32.53 -5.03 -11.07
C LEU A 23 -33.76 -5.40 -11.93
N GLU A 24 -33.50 -5.89 -13.15
CA GLU A 24 -34.51 -6.65 -13.91
C GLU A 24 -34.35 -8.13 -13.57
N THR A 25 -35.28 -8.63 -12.77
CA THR A 25 -35.37 -10.04 -12.37
C THR A 25 -35.89 -10.88 -13.54
N VAL A 26 -35.02 -11.27 -14.47
CA VAL A 26 -35.28 -12.46 -15.30
C VAL A 26 -35.06 -13.66 -14.38
N VAL A 27 -36.15 -14.23 -13.84
CA VAL A 27 -36.12 -15.53 -13.16
C VAL A 27 -36.02 -16.62 -14.24
N GLY A 28 -34.88 -16.66 -14.91
CA GLY A 28 -34.41 -17.83 -15.62
C GLY A 28 -33.66 -18.68 -14.61
N GLU A 29 -34.10 -19.91 -14.40
CA GLU A 29 -33.36 -20.84 -13.56
C GLU A 29 -32.01 -21.11 -14.23
N CYS A 30 -30.95 -20.59 -13.65
CA CYS A 30 -29.59 -20.74 -14.17
C CYS A 30 -29.07 -22.14 -13.85
N TYR A 31 -28.88 -22.96 -14.88
CA TYR A 31 -28.31 -24.30 -14.74
C TYR A 31 -26.84 -24.33 -15.14
N THR A 32 -25.99 -24.86 -14.26
CA THR A 32 -24.59 -25.16 -14.60
C THR A 32 -24.53 -26.33 -15.59
N PRO A 33 -23.92 -26.18 -16.77
CA PRO A 33 -23.74 -27.28 -17.71
C PRO A 33 -22.90 -28.41 -17.07
N LYS A 34 -23.40 -29.65 -17.16
CA LYS A 34 -22.78 -30.83 -16.53
C LYS A 34 -21.97 -31.71 -17.50
N SER A 35 -21.97 -31.40 -18.79
CA SER A 35 -21.23 -32.20 -19.78
C SER A 35 -19.72 -32.06 -19.57
N ASN A 36 -18.98 -33.09 -19.98
CA ASN A 36 -17.51 -33.10 -19.84
C ASN A 36 -16.84 -31.99 -20.68
N ASP A 37 -17.44 -31.63 -21.82
CA ASP A 37 -16.95 -30.57 -22.70
C ASP A 37 -16.98 -29.18 -22.05
N HIS A 38 -17.84 -28.99 -21.04
CA HIS A 38 -17.94 -27.76 -20.26
C HIS A 38 -17.25 -27.87 -18.88
N ARG A 39 -16.61 -28.99 -18.59
CA ARG A 39 -15.93 -29.22 -17.31
C ARG A 39 -14.51 -28.67 -17.39
N ILE A 40 -14.14 -27.86 -16.39
CA ILE A 40 -12.77 -27.39 -16.24
C ILE A 40 -11.87 -28.61 -16.04
N LYS A 41 -10.84 -28.74 -16.89
CA LYS A 41 -9.85 -29.82 -16.79
C LYS A 41 -9.22 -29.79 -15.39
N PRO A 42 -8.95 -30.95 -14.77
CA PRO A 42 -8.33 -30.99 -13.46
C PRO A 42 -7.01 -30.21 -13.48
N VAL A 43 -6.77 -29.46 -12.41
CA VAL A 43 -5.58 -28.60 -12.28
C VAL A 43 -4.36 -29.48 -12.43
N LEU A 44 -3.64 -29.30 -13.54
CA LEU A 44 -2.29 -29.80 -13.69
C LEU A 44 -1.48 -29.13 -12.58
N VAL A 45 -0.86 -29.94 -11.73
CA VAL A 45 -0.09 -29.46 -10.57
C VAL A 45 0.80 -28.32 -11.01
N CYS A 46 0.66 -27.16 -10.34
CA CYS A 46 1.46 -26.00 -10.66
C CYS A 46 2.94 -26.38 -10.52
N PRO A 47 3.79 -26.15 -11.54
CA PRO A 47 5.21 -26.39 -11.40
C PRO A 47 5.73 -25.59 -10.20
N PRO A 48 6.80 -26.07 -9.54
CA PRO A 48 7.37 -25.39 -8.39
C PRO A 48 7.69 -23.93 -8.74
N ALA A 49 7.45 -23.03 -7.80
CA ALA A 49 7.64 -21.60 -8.00
C ALA A 49 9.08 -21.29 -8.49
N PRO A 50 9.25 -20.37 -9.45
CA PRO A 50 10.57 -19.93 -9.88
C PRO A 50 11.43 -19.52 -8.69
N LYS A 51 12.67 -20.00 -8.64
CA LYS A 51 13.60 -19.63 -7.57
C LYS A 51 14.05 -18.19 -7.76
N LYS A 52 13.88 -17.36 -6.71
CA LYS A 52 14.45 -16.01 -6.68
C LYS A 52 15.96 -16.09 -6.76
N GLN A 53 16.58 -15.15 -7.48
CA GLN A 53 18.04 -15.03 -7.45
C GLN A 53 18.51 -14.74 -6.02
N PRO A 54 19.63 -15.32 -5.58
CA PRO A 54 20.20 -15.00 -4.29
C PRO A 54 20.56 -13.50 -4.24
N PRO A 55 20.39 -12.84 -3.10
CA PRO A 55 20.77 -11.44 -2.97
C PRO A 55 22.27 -11.28 -3.24
N ILE A 56 22.64 -10.25 -3.99
CA ILE A 56 24.04 -9.85 -4.16
C ILE A 56 24.62 -9.61 -2.76
N LYS A 57 25.76 -10.26 -2.46
CA LYS A 57 26.51 -10.02 -1.23
C LYS A 57 26.93 -8.54 -1.20
N ARG A 58 26.24 -7.72 -0.42
CA ARG A 58 26.61 -6.32 -0.22
C ARG A 58 27.91 -6.28 0.60
N LYS A 59 28.91 -5.53 0.14
CA LYS A 59 30.08 -5.22 0.97
C LYS A 59 29.58 -4.41 2.17
N LEU A 60 29.90 -4.85 3.40
CA LEU A 60 29.59 -4.11 4.64
C LEU A 60 30.52 -2.89 4.84
N MET A 61 31.05 -2.35 3.75
CA MET A 61 32.02 -1.25 3.83
C MET A 61 31.27 0.06 4.03
N PRO A 62 31.79 0.96 4.89
CA PRO A 62 31.30 2.33 4.96
C PRO A 62 31.31 3.01 3.58
N PRO A 63 30.44 4.01 3.35
CA PRO A 63 30.49 4.83 2.14
C PRO A 63 31.89 5.42 1.93
N GLN A 64 32.34 5.53 0.68
CA GLN A 64 33.65 6.12 0.35
C GLN A 64 33.80 7.56 0.86
N GLN A 65 32.69 8.29 0.94
CA GLN A 65 32.65 9.67 1.44
C GLN A 65 32.53 9.77 2.97
N GLY A 66 32.48 8.63 3.69
CA GLY A 66 32.26 8.59 5.13
C GLY A 66 30.81 8.91 5.52
N PHE A 67 30.61 9.21 6.81
CA PHE A 67 29.32 9.62 7.38
C PHE A 67 29.32 11.13 7.65
N PHE A 68 28.14 11.74 7.61
CA PHE A 68 27.98 13.13 8.03
C PHE A 68 28.20 13.26 9.54
N ILE A 69 28.79 14.38 9.96
CA ILE A 69 28.92 14.71 11.37
C ILE A 69 27.53 14.99 11.93
N VAL A 70 27.12 14.20 12.91
CA VAL A 70 25.85 14.35 13.59
C VAL A 70 26.03 15.31 14.77
N PRO A 71 25.16 16.34 14.93
CA PRO A 71 25.20 17.19 16.11
C PRO A 71 25.09 16.38 17.40
N CYS A 72 25.81 16.78 18.45
CA CYS A 72 25.80 16.07 19.74
C CYS A 72 24.39 15.98 20.35
N ASP A 73 23.58 17.02 20.13
CA ASP A 73 22.19 17.05 20.59
C ASP A 73 21.22 16.83 19.42
N LEU A 74 20.74 15.61 19.32
CA LEU A 74 19.71 15.22 18.35
C LEU A 74 18.36 15.87 18.62
N SER A 75 18.05 16.26 19.87
CA SER A 75 16.76 16.85 20.19
C SER A 75 16.58 18.24 19.57
N SER A 76 17.69 18.96 19.33
CA SER A 76 17.70 20.28 18.70
C SER A 76 17.30 20.28 17.21
N ILE A 77 17.48 19.18 16.50
CA ILE A 77 17.19 19.07 15.05
C ILE A 77 15.80 18.52 14.75
N PHE A 78 15.12 17.95 15.73
CA PHE A 78 13.77 17.41 15.56
C PHE A 78 12.72 18.43 16.03
N ILE A 79 11.82 18.81 15.13
CA ILE A 79 10.64 19.58 15.49
C ILE A 79 9.57 18.59 15.98
N PRO A 80 9.09 18.70 17.24
CA PRO A 80 8.04 17.82 17.72
C PRO A 80 6.75 18.05 16.95
N ILE A 81 6.25 17.01 16.29
CA ILE A 81 4.92 17.04 15.66
C ILE A 81 3.89 16.81 16.78
N PRO A 82 2.87 17.67 16.93
CA PRO A 82 1.78 17.43 17.87
C PRO A 82 1.13 16.09 17.54
N THR A 83 1.28 15.10 18.42
CA THR A 83 0.57 13.83 18.28
C THR A 83 -0.83 14.03 18.84
N PRO A 84 -1.89 13.57 18.14
CA PRO A 84 -3.23 13.57 18.72
C PRO A 84 -3.22 12.70 19.99
N PRO A 85 -4.03 13.04 21.01
CA PRO A 85 -4.06 12.31 22.27
C PRO A 85 -4.29 10.82 22.02
N MET A 86 -3.24 10.06 22.33
CA MET A 86 -3.09 8.61 22.42
C MET A 86 -4.26 7.75 21.90
N LYS A 87 -4.05 7.08 20.76
CA LYS A 87 -4.68 5.76 20.58
C LYS A 87 -4.07 4.82 21.62
N LYS A 88 -4.89 4.26 22.51
CA LYS A 88 -4.45 3.28 23.52
C LYS A 88 -3.78 2.09 22.81
N ILE A 89 -2.48 1.90 23.02
CA ILE A 89 -1.77 0.69 22.61
C ILE A 89 -2.08 -0.36 23.67
N ARG A 90 -2.68 -1.49 23.28
CA ARG A 90 -2.82 -2.66 24.15
C ARG A 90 -1.47 -3.35 24.23
N ALA A 91 -0.87 -3.39 25.42
CA ALA A 91 0.25 -4.27 25.69
C ALA A 91 -0.22 -5.73 25.58
N GLY A 92 0.47 -6.51 24.76
CA GLY A 92 0.34 -7.97 24.68
C GLY A 92 1.52 -8.64 25.34
#